data_AF-A0A964I813-F1
#
_entry.id   AF-A0A964I813-F1
#
_cell.length_a   1.000
_cell.length_b   1.000
_cell.length_c   1.000
_cell.angle_alpha   90.00
_cell.angle_beta   90.00
_cell.angle_gamma   90.00
#
_symmetry.space_group_name_H-M   'P 1'
#
loop_
_entity.id
_entity.type
_entity.pdbx_description
1 polymer ?
#
loop_
_entity_poly.entity_id
_entity_poly.type
_entity_poly.pdbx_seq_one_letter_code
_entity_poly.pdbx_strand_id
1 'polypeptide(L)' 'VNMDLMAGGFARPLAIAPNTTYSKEFSSLATNAQAAKLGLWGAC' A
#
# COMPACT_ATOMS: atom_id res chain seq x y z
N VAL A 1 -9.60 -7.58 -1.69
CA VAL A 1 -9.54 -6.97 -0.33
C VAL A 1 -8.18 -6.35 -0.04
N ASN A 2 -7.08 -7.11 0.11
CA ASN A 2 -5.77 -6.51 0.46
C ASN A 2 -5.30 -5.46 -0.54
N MET A 3 -5.44 -5.74 -1.84
CA MET A 3 -5.10 -4.77 -2.88
C MET A 3 -5.97 -3.51 -2.83
N ASP A 4 -7.26 -3.65 -2.50
CA ASP A 4 -8.20 -2.52 -2.40
C ASP A 4 -7.86 -1.61 -1.21
N LEU A 5 -7.49 -2.21 -0.07
CA LEU A 5 -7.01 -1.47 1.10
C LEU A 5 -5.73 -0.70 0.80
N MET A 6 -4.82 -1.30 0.04
CA MET A 6 -3.56 -0.68 -0.37
C MET A 6 -3.79 0.46 -1.37
N ALA A 7 -4.67 0.26 -2.35
CA ALA A 7 -5.03 1.28 -3.34
C ALA A 7 -5.72 2.49 -2.71
N GLY A 8 -6.58 2.26 -1.71
CA GLY A 8 -7.24 3.33 -0.95
C GLY A 8 -6.34 4.05 0.05
N GLY A 9 -5.08 3.63 0.21
CA GLY A 9 -4.16 4.22 1.18
C GLY A 9 -4.50 3.90 2.64
N PHE A 10 -5.25 2.82 2.90
CA PHE A 10 -5.68 2.42 4.24
C PHE A 10 -4.72 1.45 4.94
N ALA A 11 -3.69 0.97 4.24
CA ALA A 11 -2.71 0.02 4.75
C ALA A 11 -1.29 0.35 4.28
N ARG A 12 -0.29 -0.21 4.97
CA ARG A 12 1.13 -0.14 4.60
C ARG A 12 1.67 -1.54 4.32
N PRO A 13 2.51 -1.71 3.28
CA PRO A 13 3.10 -3.01 2.97
C PRO A 13 4.18 -3.37 3.97
N LEU A 14 4.24 -4.66 4.33
CA LEU A 14 5.34 -5.24 5.09
C LEU A 14 5.78 -6.53 4.39
N ALA A 15 7.04 -6.58 3.96
CA ALA A 15 7.61 -7.75 3.31
C ALA A 15 8.53 -8.47 4.30
N ILE A 16 8.13 -9.67 4.74
CA ILE A 16 8.93 -10.54 5.62
C ILE A 16 9.18 -11.84 4.87
N ALA A 17 10.47 -12.21 4.72
CA ALA A 17 10.86 -13.45 4.07
C ALA A 17 10.34 -14.68 4.85
N PRO A 18 9.96 -15.77 4.16
CA PRO A 18 10.08 -16.00 2.72
C PRO A 18 8.87 -15.53 1.90
N ASN A 19 7.80 -15.02 2.54
CA ASN A 19 6.53 -14.72 1.89
C ASN A 19 6.51 -13.32 1.25
N THR A 20 7.20 -13.16 0.13
CA THR A 20 7.36 -11.87 -0.57
C THR A 20 6.71 -11.82 -1.95
N THR A 21 5.88 -12.81 -2.31
CA THR A 21 5.25 -12.96 -3.64
C THR A 21 4.60 -11.68 -4.17
N TYR A 22 3.89 -10.92 -3.32
CA TYR A 22 3.15 -9.70 -3.72
C TYR A 22 3.81 -8.40 -3.24
N SER A 23 5.08 -8.47 -2.81
CA SER A 23 5.78 -7.33 -2.21
C SER A 23 5.89 -6.14 -3.17
N LYS A 24 6.10 -6.40 -4.46
CA LYS A 24 6.21 -5.36 -5.50
C LYS A 24 4.87 -4.69 -5.75
N GLU A 25 3.80 -5.46 -5.93
CA GLU A 25 2.45 -4.95 -6.19
C GLU A 25 1.97 -4.09 -5.03
N PHE A 26 2.16 -4.56 -3.79
CA PHE A 26 1.80 -3.76 -2.61
C PHE A 26 2.66 -2.51 -2.47
N SER A 27 3.96 -2.58 -2.79
CA SER A 27 4.82 -1.38 -2.76
C SER A 27 4.35 -0.33 -3.76
N SER A 28 4.01 -0.75 -4.99
CA SER A 28 3.50 0.16 -6.03
C SER A 28 2.18 0.81 -5.64
N LEU A 29 1.23 0.03 -5.10
CA LEU A 29 -0.06 0.56 -4.65
C LEU A 29 0.10 1.57 -3.50
N ALA A 30 0.99 1.29 -2.53
CA ALA A 30 1.27 2.22 -1.45
C ALA A 30 1.89 3.53 -1.95
N THR A 31 2.85 3.47 -2.88
CA THR A 31 3.45 4.66 -3.47
C THR A 31 2.41 5.50 -4.21
N ASN A 32 1.51 4.87 -4.97
CA ASN A 32 0.44 5.56 -5.68
C ASN A 32 -0.53 6.24 -4.72
N ALA A 33 -0.97 5.54 -3.66
CA ALA A 33 -1.86 6.09 -2.66
C ALA A 33 -1.23 7.27 -1.89
N GLN A 34 0.08 7.19 -1.61
CA GLN A 34 0.83 8.28 -0.99
C GLN A 34 0.92 9.51 -1.90
N ALA A 35 1.26 9.33 -3.18
CA ALA A 35 1.33 10.43 -4.14
C ALA A 35 -0.03 11.13 -4.32
N ALA A 36 -1.12 10.36 -4.28
CA ALA A 36 -2.49 10.86 -4.36
C ALA A 36 -3.05 11.40 -3.03
N LYS A 37 -2.28 11.36 -1.93
CA LYS A 37 -2.69 11.79 -0.59
C LYS A 37 -3.99 11.12 -0.13
N LEU A 38 -4.12 9.81 -0.38
CA LEU A 38 -5.29 9.03 -0.01
C LEU A 38 -5.13 8.39 1.37
N GLY A 39 -6.26 8.20 2.07
CA GLY A 39 -6.31 7.46 3.34
C GLY A 39 -5.34 8.02 4.38
N LEU A 40 -4.40 7.18 4.81
CA LEU A 40 -3.34 7.51 5.79
C LEU A 40 -2.44 8.69 5.35
N TRP A 41 -2.45 9.05 4.07
CA TRP A 41 -1.59 10.06 3.47
C TRP A 41 -2.32 11.38 3.17
N GLY A 42 -3.61 11.48 3.52
CA GLY A 42 -4.37 12.72 3.44
C GLY A 42 -3.82 13.80 4.39
N ALA A 43 -4.01 15.07 4.04
CA ALA A 43 -3.78 16.16 4.99
C ALA A 43 -4.90 16.12 6.05
N CYS A 44 -4.51 16.18 7.33
CA CYS A 44 -5.43 16.28 8.47
C CYS A 44 -6.39 17.47 8.33
#